data_AF-A0A7L4PUC6-F1
#
_entry.id   AF-A0A7L4PUC6-F1
#
_cell.length_a   1.000
_cell.length_b   1.000
_cell.length_c   1.000
_cell.angle_alpha   90.00
_cell.angle_beta   90.00
_cell.angle_gamma   90.00
#
_symmetry.space_group_name_H-M   'P 1'
#
loop_
_entity.id
_entity.type
_entity.pdbx_description
1 polymer ?
#
loop_
_entity_poly.entity_id
_entity_poly.type
_entity_poly.pdbx_seq_one_letter_code
_entity_poly.pdbx_strand_id
1 'polypeptide(L)'
;MTEKETASEQNAPDTTTPGVASQPVEAPSGQPAAPQEPATPPKPEPKPEAPPAPVPPPPQIIRERVVEVRQEKGGISRLKIALALIALLAAVAIVGMLTLTVQIQNPDPGNAYPYTTTYDVHFPLAQPVTIGSTKMIALTAEDEMIIQIDQNPGQKIVVGEERKISERKAVITVFGARILQTNFQIYLRYLGMDGNKARFYLTVKRSNDVPQFIIDRLLPPEIDARPA
;
A
#
# COMPACT_ATOMS: atom_id res chain seq x y z
N MET A 1 -44.69 -32.99 -34.69
CA MET A 1 -43.78 -34.15 -34.50
C MET A 1 -42.39 -33.56 -34.28
N THR A 2 -41.86 -33.41 -33.07
CA THR A 2 -42.02 -34.22 -31.86
C THR A 2 -41.70 -33.35 -30.64
N GLU A 3 -42.55 -33.47 -29.62
CA GLU A 3 -42.46 -32.89 -28.27
C GLU A 3 -41.44 -33.62 -27.37
N LYS A 4 -40.97 -32.92 -26.33
CA LYS A 4 -40.55 -33.37 -24.97
C LYS A 4 -39.91 -32.14 -24.31
N GLU A 5 -40.43 -31.43 -23.30
CA GLU A 5 -41.08 -31.74 -22.01
C GLU A 5 -40.23 -32.56 -21.02
N THR A 6 -39.63 -31.85 -20.04
CA THR A 6 -39.47 -32.15 -18.59
C THR A 6 -38.75 -30.94 -17.95
N ALA A 7 -39.31 -30.09 -17.05
CA ALA A 7 -39.61 -30.27 -15.61
C ALA A 7 -38.45 -30.90 -14.81
N SER A 8 -38.08 -30.56 -13.57
CA SER A 8 -38.38 -29.56 -12.54
C SER A 8 -37.44 -29.95 -11.37
N GLU A 9 -36.70 -29.04 -10.74
CA GLU A 9 -36.12 -29.24 -9.39
C GLU A 9 -35.54 -27.86 -8.96
N GLN A 10 -36.11 -27.03 -8.08
CA GLN A 10 -36.67 -27.19 -6.74
C GLN A 10 -35.68 -27.75 -5.71
N ASN A 11 -34.83 -26.88 -5.17
CA ASN A 11 -34.38 -27.03 -3.78
C ASN A 11 -33.86 -25.70 -3.18
N ALA A 12 -34.69 -25.14 -2.31
CA ALA A 12 -34.37 -24.38 -1.10
C ALA A 12 -35.46 -24.81 -0.09
N PRO A 13 -35.30 -24.68 1.25
CA PRO A 13 -34.32 -23.87 1.99
C PRO A 13 -33.61 -24.67 3.10
N ASP A 14 -32.65 -24.08 3.82
CA ASP A 14 -32.64 -24.30 5.28
C ASP A 14 -31.90 -23.22 6.09
N THR A 15 -32.63 -22.81 7.11
CA THR A 15 -32.37 -21.85 8.17
C THR A 15 -31.56 -22.48 9.28
N THR A 16 -30.47 -21.86 9.76
CA THR A 16 -30.06 -22.05 11.17
C THR A 16 -29.20 -20.89 11.72
N THR A 17 -29.81 -20.08 12.58
CA THR A 17 -29.24 -19.30 13.69
C THR A 17 -30.31 -19.45 14.80
N PRO A 18 -30.04 -19.72 16.11
CA PRO A 18 -29.29 -18.82 17.01
C PRO A 18 -28.64 -19.44 18.28
N GLY A 19 -27.93 -18.62 19.08
CA GLY A 19 -27.60 -18.89 20.50
C GLY A 19 -26.18 -18.42 20.91
N VAL A 20 -25.95 -17.24 21.53
CA VAL A 20 -26.09 -16.90 22.98
C VAL A 20 -25.05 -17.68 23.82
N ALA A 21 -24.12 -17.16 24.63
CA ALA A 21 -24.06 -16.05 25.60
C ALA A 21 -22.56 -15.67 25.87
N SER A 22 -22.18 -14.39 26.03
CA SER A 22 -22.00 -13.62 27.29
C SER A 22 -21.13 -14.31 28.35
N GLN A 23 -19.85 -13.88 28.53
CA GLN A 23 -19.29 -13.05 29.66
C GLN A 23 -19.17 -13.79 31.01
N PRO A 24 -18.21 -13.49 31.93
CA PRO A 24 -17.66 -12.15 32.21
C PRO A 24 -16.17 -12.05 32.59
N VAL A 25 -15.76 -10.78 32.65
CA VAL A 25 -14.56 -10.18 33.23
C VAL A 25 -14.56 -10.34 34.75
N GLU A 26 -13.41 -10.68 35.34
CA GLU A 26 -13.18 -10.56 36.78
C GLU A 26 -11.84 -9.87 37.06
N ALA A 27 -11.90 -8.83 37.88
CA ALA A 27 -10.83 -8.07 38.52
C ALA A 27 -11.30 -7.77 39.96
N PRO A 28 -10.52 -7.11 40.82
CA PRO A 28 -9.16 -7.38 41.31
C PRO A 28 -9.18 -7.64 42.84
N SER A 29 -8.14 -8.24 43.40
CA SER A 29 -7.87 -8.29 44.86
C SER A 29 -6.36 -8.12 45.03
N GLY A 30 -5.79 -7.18 45.79
CA GLY A 30 -6.08 -6.86 47.19
C GLY A 30 -4.90 -7.33 48.04
N GLN A 31 -3.90 -6.47 48.22
CA GLN A 31 -2.73 -6.62 49.10
C GLN A 31 -3.17 -6.65 50.58
N PRO A 32 -2.49 -7.36 51.51
CA PRO A 32 -1.55 -6.63 52.40
C PRO A 32 -0.37 -7.45 52.99
N ALA A 33 0.66 -6.67 53.38
CA ALA A 33 1.58 -6.79 54.52
C ALA A 33 2.63 -7.92 54.63
N ALA A 34 3.86 -7.46 54.90
CA ALA A 34 5.06 -8.20 55.27
C ALA A 34 5.01 -8.79 56.69
N PRO A 35 5.92 -9.71 57.02
CA PRO A 35 6.82 -9.47 58.17
C PRO A 35 8.32 -9.62 57.87
N GLN A 36 9.11 -8.79 58.56
CA GLN A 36 10.57 -8.82 58.70
C GLN A 36 11.00 -9.83 59.78
N GLU A 37 12.24 -10.32 59.69
CA GLU A 37 13.22 -10.68 60.76
C GLU A 37 14.08 -11.92 60.37
N PRO A 38 15.23 -12.20 61.00
CA PRO A 38 16.33 -11.29 61.34
C PRO A 38 17.72 -11.90 60.96
N ALA A 39 18.71 -11.05 60.69
CA ALA A 39 20.10 -11.47 60.52
C ALA A 39 20.78 -11.70 61.88
N THR A 40 21.39 -12.87 62.05
CA THR A 40 22.17 -13.29 63.21
C THR A 40 23.46 -12.44 63.41
N PRO A 41 23.86 -12.17 64.67
CA PRO A 41 25.00 -11.32 65.03
C PRO A 41 26.38 -12.01 64.94
N PRO A 42 27.47 -11.25 64.72
CA PRO A 42 28.84 -11.76 64.77
C PRO A 42 29.40 -11.86 66.21
N LYS A 43 30.31 -12.82 66.38
CA LYS A 43 30.97 -13.24 67.63
C LYS A 43 32.20 -12.36 67.95
N PRO A 44 32.52 -12.09 69.25
CA PRO A 44 33.52 -11.09 69.68
C PRO A 44 34.98 -11.56 69.82
N GLU A 45 35.87 -10.55 69.85
CA GLU A 45 37.36 -10.49 70.01
C GLU A 45 37.93 -11.13 71.31
N PRO A 46 39.28 -11.26 71.47
CA PRO A 46 40.09 -10.21 72.14
C PRO A 46 41.57 -10.08 71.65
N LYS A 47 42.15 -8.87 71.44
CA LYS A 47 42.86 -7.93 72.38
C LYS A 47 44.42 -8.02 72.23
N PRO A 48 45.25 -7.15 72.86
CA PRO A 48 45.70 -5.80 72.44
C PRO A 48 47.25 -5.67 72.28
N GLU A 49 47.74 -4.75 71.44
CA GLU A 49 49.11 -4.24 71.53
C GLU A 49 49.15 -2.70 71.42
N ALA A 50 50.10 -2.12 72.17
CA ALA A 50 50.17 -0.72 72.60
C ALA A 50 50.61 0.28 71.50
N PRO A 51 50.29 1.58 71.65
CA PRO A 51 50.55 2.60 70.63
C PRO A 51 51.99 3.14 70.62
N PRO A 52 52.62 3.32 69.44
CA PRO A 52 53.77 4.21 69.30
C PRO A 52 53.37 5.59 68.72
N ALA A 53 53.77 6.64 69.44
CA ALA A 53 54.08 8.05 69.09
C ALA A 53 53.30 8.85 67.99
N PRO A 54 53.06 10.16 68.20
CA PRO A 54 52.31 11.02 67.29
C PRO A 54 53.07 11.37 66.00
N VAL A 55 52.43 11.14 64.85
CA VAL A 55 52.90 11.55 63.51
C VAL A 55 52.41 12.98 63.21
N PRO A 56 53.24 13.89 62.65
CA PRO A 56 52.84 15.27 62.33
C PRO A 56 51.76 15.32 61.22
N PRO A 57 50.89 16.35 61.19
CA PRO A 57 49.81 16.43 60.21
C PRO A 57 50.34 16.68 58.78
N PRO A 58 49.75 16.05 57.75
CA PRO A 58 50.17 16.22 56.36
C PRO A 58 49.75 17.59 55.77
N PRO A 59 50.48 18.11 54.77
CA PRO A 59 50.22 19.40 54.14
C PRO A 59 48.89 19.41 53.36
N GLN A 60 48.16 20.54 53.45
CA GLN A 60 46.92 20.76 52.71
C GLN A 60 47.22 20.83 51.20
N ILE A 61 46.79 19.82 50.46
CA ILE A 61 46.85 19.80 48.99
C ILE A 61 45.77 20.74 48.44
N ILE A 62 46.23 21.67 47.60
CA ILE A 62 45.50 22.68 46.85
C ILE A 62 44.35 22.03 46.06
N ARG A 63 43.11 22.47 46.27
CA ARG A 63 41.95 22.07 45.46
C ARG A 63 42.01 22.75 44.09
N GLU A 64 42.60 22.08 43.10
CA GLU A 64 42.39 22.43 41.70
C GLU A 64 40.94 22.16 41.31
N ARG A 65 40.19 23.22 41.00
CA ARG A 65 38.94 23.10 40.24
C ARG A 65 39.27 22.67 38.82
N VAL A 66 39.25 21.37 38.56
CA VAL A 66 39.09 20.86 37.19
C VAL A 66 37.64 21.14 36.81
N VAL A 67 37.39 22.31 36.19
CA VAL A 67 36.17 22.55 35.42
C VAL A 67 36.31 21.71 34.15
N GLU A 68 35.90 20.45 34.24
CA GLU A 68 35.79 19.59 33.09
C GLU A 68 34.55 20.04 32.29
N VAL A 69 34.75 20.98 31.37
CA VAL A 69 33.77 21.28 30.32
C VAL A 69 33.75 20.06 29.40
N ARG A 70 32.95 19.05 29.78
CA ARG A 70 32.68 17.89 28.93
C ARG A 70 31.93 18.41 27.70
N GLN A 71 32.68 18.64 26.62
CA GLN A 71 32.11 19.00 25.32
C GLN A 71 31.10 17.93 24.91
N GLU A 72 29.83 18.32 24.81
CA GLU A 72 28.80 17.57 24.09
C GLU A 72 29.16 17.54 22.60
N LYS A 73 30.01 16.59 22.21
CA LYS A 73 30.51 16.46 20.84
C LYS A 73 30.15 15.07 20.30
N GLY A 74 28.88 14.89 19.94
CA GLY A 74 28.41 13.60 19.42
C GLY A 74 27.22 13.60 18.46
N GLY A 75 26.50 14.71 18.28
CA GLY A 75 25.25 14.71 17.49
C GLY A 75 25.42 14.96 15.98
N ILE A 76 26.41 15.77 15.58
CA ILE A 76 26.46 16.33 14.22
C ILE A 76 26.94 15.30 13.18
N SER A 77 27.84 14.38 13.54
CA SER A 77 28.38 13.38 12.60
C SER A 77 27.33 12.34 12.21
N ARG A 78 26.58 11.81 13.19
CA ARG A 78 25.50 10.84 12.95
C ARG A 78 24.35 11.47 12.16
N LEU A 79 24.00 12.72 12.45
CA LEU A 79 22.97 13.45 11.70
C LEU A 79 23.37 13.68 10.24
N LYS A 80 24.63 14.06 9.97
CA LYS A 80 25.14 14.22 8.59
C LYS A 80 25.12 12.90 7.82
N ILE A 81 25.50 11.79 8.46
CA ILE A 81 25.44 10.46 7.86
C ILE A 81 24.00 10.05 7.58
N ALA A 82 23.08 10.27 8.54
CA ALA A 82 21.66 9.99 8.35
C ALA A 82 21.06 10.83 7.19
N LEU A 83 21.38 12.12 7.13
CA LEU A 83 20.95 13.00 6.05
C LEU A 83 21.51 12.55 4.70
N ALA A 84 22.79 12.16 4.65
CA ALA A 84 23.43 11.65 3.45
C ALA A 84 22.78 10.33 2.97
N LEU A 85 22.43 9.43 3.89
CA LEU A 85 21.71 8.19 3.57
C LEU A 85 20.30 8.47 3.04
N ILE A 86 19.56 9.40 3.64
CA ILE A 86 18.24 9.80 3.15
C ILE A 86 18.35 10.44 1.76
N ALA A 87 19.33 11.34 1.56
CA ALA A 87 19.57 11.96 0.27
C ALA A 87 19.95 10.92 -0.80
N LEU A 88 20.76 9.92 -0.46
CA LEU A 88 21.09 8.81 -1.35
C LEU A 88 19.86 7.97 -1.69
N LEU A 89 19.03 7.62 -0.69
CA LEU A 89 17.79 6.88 -0.91
C LEU A 89 16.84 7.67 -1.82
N ALA A 90 16.68 8.97 -1.58
CA ALA A 90 15.88 9.85 -2.42
C ALA A 90 16.42 9.91 -3.86
N ALA A 91 17.73 10.02 -4.04
CA ALA A 91 18.34 9.99 -5.36
C ALA A 91 18.06 8.65 -6.08
N VAL A 92 18.22 7.52 -5.40
CA VAL A 92 17.89 6.20 -5.97
C VAL A 92 16.41 6.11 -6.34
N ALA A 93 15.50 6.59 -5.51
CA ALA A 93 14.07 6.60 -5.80
C ALA A 93 13.74 7.46 -7.04
N ILE A 94 14.35 8.64 -7.15
CA ILE A 94 14.18 9.53 -8.31
C ILE A 94 14.68 8.84 -9.59
N VAL A 95 15.88 8.27 -9.59
CA VAL A 95 16.41 7.57 -10.77
C VAL A 95 15.57 6.33 -11.09
N GLY A 96 15.09 5.61 -10.08
CA GLY A 96 14.17 4.48 -10.26
C GLY A 96 12.89 4.91 -10.97
N MET A 97 12.29 6.02 -10.55
CA MET A 97 11.10 6.57 -11.21
C MET A 97 11.38 7.03 -12.64
N LEU A 98 12.53 7.65 -12.89
CA LEU A 98 12.92 8.10 -14.24
C LEU A 98 13.22 6.95 -15.20
N THR A 99 13.69 5.81 -14.70
CA THR A 99 13.96 4.61 -15.51
C THR A 99 12.78 3.65 -15.63
N LEU A 100 11.65 3.98 -14.99
CA LEU A 100 10.46 3.15 -15.02
C LEU A 100 9.90 3.06 -16.45
N THR A 101 9.85 1.84 -16.96
CA THR A 101 9.35 1.52 -18.30
C THR A 101 8.21 0.53 -18.20
N VAL A 102 7.11 0.80 -18.92
CA VAL A 102 5.97 -0.10 -19.03
C VAL A 102 5.88 -0.62 -20.45
N GLN A 103 5.97 -1.94 -20.61
CA GLN A 103 5.81 -2.61 -21.89
C GLN A 103 4.48 -3.35 -21.94
N ILE A 104 3.73 -3.17 -23.03
CA ILE A 104 2.46 -3.87 -23.29
C ILE A 104 2.71 -5.05 -24.22
N GLN A 105 2.30 -6.24 -23.81
CA GLN A 105 2.48 -7.51 -24.51
C GLN A 105 1.15 -8.27 -24.62
N ASN A 106 1.17 -9.40 -25.34
CA ASN A 106 0.05 -10.32 -25.36
C ASN A 106 -0.19 -10.90 -23.96
N PRO A 107 -1.46 -11.11 -23.56
CA PRO A 107 -1.81 -11.67 -22.26
C PRO A 107 -1.35 -13.13 -22.16
N ASP A 108 -0.86 -13.55 -20.98
CA ASP A 108 -0.66 -14.97 -20.72
C ASP A 108 -2.03 -15.68 -20.56
N PRO A 109 -2.25 -16.86 -21.16
CA PRO A 109 -3.52 -17.57 -21.06
C PRO A 109 -3.76 -18.14 -19.66
N GLY A 110 -5.03 -18.27 -19.27
CA GLY A 110 -5.42 -18.98 -18.04
C GLY A 110 -5.30 -18.18 -16.73
N ASN A 111 -4.97 -16.89 -16.78
CA ASN A 111 -4.89 -16.06 -15.58
C ASN A 111 -6.28 -15.66 -15.04
N ALA A 112 -6.42 -15.69 -13.71
CA ALA A 112 -7.54 -15.06 -13.02
C ALA A 112 -7.31 -13.55 -12.85
N TYR A 113 -8.39 -12.79 -12.66
CA TYR A 113 -8.33 -11.32 -12.50
C TYR A 113 -9.02 -10.88 -11.20
N PRO A 114 -8.49 -11.22 -10.02
CA PRO A 114 -9.16 -10.98 -8.75
C PRO A 114 -9.17 -9.49 -8.33
N TYR A 115 -8.26 -8.68 -8.87
CA TYR A 115 -8.17 -7.26 -8.50
C TYR A 115 -8.94 -6.41 -9.49
N THR A 116 -9.94 -5.66 -9.03
CA THR A 116 -10.78 -4.82 -9.89
C THR A 116 -10.79 -3.38 -9.38
N THR A 117 -10.70 -2.42 -10.30
CA THR A 117 -10.88 -1.00 -10.01
C THR A 117 -11.72 -0.36 -11.08
N THR A 118 -12.72 0.41 -10.67
CA THR A 118 -13.63 1.12 -11.58
C THR A 118 -13.41 2.62 -11.47
N TYR A 119 -13.34 3.28 -12.62
CA TYR A 119 -13.17 4.71 -12.73
C TYR A 119 -14.37 5.31 -13.47
N ASP A 120 -14.84 6.46 -13.01
CA ASP A 120 -15.71 7.35 -13.78
C ASP A 120 -14.82 8.19 -14.70
N VAL A 121 -15.04 8.11 -16.01
CA VAL A 121 -14.20 8.74 -17.03
C VAL A 121 -15.04 9.52 -18.03
N HIS A 122 -14.51 10.65 -18.46
CA HIS A 122 -15.16 11.57 -19.39
C HIS A 122 -14.32 11.72 -20.66
N PHE A 123 -14.81 11.15 -21.76
CA PHE A 123 -14.13 11.21 -23.05
C PHE A 123 -14.62 12.42 -23.86
N PRO A 124 -13.72 13.28 -24.37
CA PRO A 124 -14.10 14.29 -25.34
C PRO A 124 -14.61 13.63 -26.63
N LEU A 125 -15.74 14.13 -27.14
CA LEU A 125 -16.31 13.62 -28.40
C LEU A 125 -15.43 13.94 -29.60
N ALA A 126 -15.36 12.98 -30.53
CA ALA A 126 -14.64 13.10 -31.80
C ALA A 126 -13.18 13.52 -31.67
N GLN A 127 -12.59 13.35 -30.49
CA GLN A 127 -11.19 13.64 -30.21
C GLN A 127 -10.46 12.34 -29.88
N PRO A 128 -9.27 12.11 -30.47
CA PRO A 128 -8.47 10.96 -30.12
C PRO A 128 -7.89 11.12 -28.72
N VAL A 129 -8.13 10.13 -27.88
CA VAL A 129 -7.54 9.99 -26.56
C VAL A 129 -6.68 8.74 -26.51
N THR A 130 -5.49 8.83 -25.93
CA THR A 130 -4.55 7.70 -25.88
C THR A 130 -4.53 7.11 -24.48
N ILE A 131 -5.03 5.88 -24.32
CA ILE A 131 -4.89 5.12 -23.06
C ILE A 131 -3.76 4.11 -23.22
N GLY A 132 -2.70 4.27 -22.41
CA GLY A 132 -1.46 3.51 -22.58
C GLY A 132 -0.86 3.73 -23.98
N SER A 133 -0.95 2.72 -24.85
CA SER A 133 -0.48 2.78 -26.24
C SER A 133 -1.62 2.72 -27.27
N THR A 134 -2.87 2.71 -26.82
CA THR A 134 -4.06 2.52 -27.65
C THR A 134 -4.77 3.85 -27.86
N LYS A 135 -5.03 4.19 -29.12
CA LYS A 135 -5.80 5.39 -29.48
C LYS A 135 -7.28 5.05 -29.49
N MET A 136 -8.08 5.88 -28.85
CA MET A 136 -9.52 5.71 -28.79
C MET A 136 -10.22 6.99 -29.22
N ILE A 137 -11.30 6.85 -29.99
CA ILE A 137 -12.16 7.96 -30.39
C ILE A 137 -13.59 7.58 -30.05
N ALA A 138 -14.25 8.40 -29.24
CA ALA A 138 -15.67 8.29 -28.95
C ALA A 138 -16.46 9.07 -30.00
N LEU A 139 -17.35 8.39 -30.72
CA LEU A 139 -18.21 8.95 -31.75
C LEU A 139 -19.67 8.68 -31.38
N THR A 140 -20.52 9.70 -31.47
CA THR A 140 -21.96 9.52 -31.30
C THR A 140 -22.58 9.11 -32.62
N ALA A 141 -23.44 8.11 -32.63
CA ALA A 141 -24.31 7.79 -33.75
C ALA A 141 -25.75 7.68 -33.24
N GLU A 142 -26.54 8.72 -33.46
CA GLU A 142 -27.92 8.82 -32.93
C GLU A 142 -27.93 8.65 -31.39
N ASP A 143 -28.51 7.57 -30.88
CA ASP A 143 -28.58 7.24 -29.44
C ASP A 143 -27.47 6.27 -28.98
N GLU A 144 -26.48 6.01 -29.83
CA GLU A 144 -25.44 5.01 -29.61
C GLU A 144 -24.05 5.62 -29.57
N MET A 145 -23.14 4.95 -28.86
CA MET A 145 -21.75 5.34 -28.79
C MET A 145 -20.89 4.33 -29.54
N ILE A 146 -20.12 4.81 -30.49
CA ILE A 146 -19.13 4.02 -31.22
C ILE A 146 -17.77 4.39 -30.67
N ILE A 147 -17.07 3.42 -30.08
CA ILE A 147 -15.68 3.59 -29.66
C ILE A 147 -14.78 2.97 -30.72
N GLN A 148 -14.10 3.81 -31.47
CA GLN A 148 -13.03 3.35 -32.33
C GLN A 148 -11.78 3.09 -31.51
N ILE A 149 -11.18 1.91 -31.65
CA ILE A 149 -9.97 1.50 -30.94
C ILE A 149 -8.89 1.21 -32.00
N ASP A 150 -7.81 1.99 -31.96
CA ASP A 150 -6.73 1.98 -32.94
C ASP A 150 -7.26 2.11 -34.39
N GLN A 151 -6.79 1.26 -35.30
CA GLN A 151 -7.19 1.24 -36.71
C GLN A 151 -8.29 0.20 -37.02
N ASN A 152 -8.90 -0.40 -36.01
CA ASN A 152 -9.99 -1.34 -36.21
C ASN A 152 -11.32 -0.62 -36.49
N PRO A 153 -12.24 -1.24 -37.25
CA PRO A 153 -13.61 -0.73 -37.34
C PRO A 153 -14.19 -0.68 -35.93
N GLY A 154 -14.67 0.49 -35.52
CA GLY A 154 -15.01 0.78 -34.13
C GLY A 154 -15.99 -0.22 -33.52
N GLN A 155 -15.87 -0.42 -32.21
CA GLN A 155 -16.81 -1.25 -31.46
C GLN A 155 -17.98 -0.37 -31.02
N LYS A 156 -19.18 -0.76 -31.44
CA LYS A 156 -20.43 -0.15 -30.99
C LYS A 156 -20.73 -0.59 -29.56
N ILE A 157 -21.06 0.36 -28.70
CA ILE A 157 -21.45 0.16 -27.30
C ILE A 157 -22.76 0.91 -27.08
N VAL A 158 -23.79 0.21 -26.65
CA VAL A 158 -25.07 0.82 -26.31
C VAL A 158 -25.03 1.33 -24.87
N VAL A 159 -25.85 2.34 -24.54
CA VAL A 159 -25.96 2.84 -23.15
C VAL A 159 -26.28 1.69 -22.19
N GLY A 160 -25.54 1.62 -21.09
CA GLY A 160 -25.68 0.60 -20.06
C GLY A 160 -24.99 -0.73 -20.35
N GLU A 161 -24.52 -0.95 -21.59
CA GLU A 161 -23.78 -2.15 -21.97
C GLU A 161 -22.33 -2.07 -21.47
N GLU A 162 -21.88 -3.10 -20.76
CA GLU A 162 -20.46 -3.27 -20.41
C GLU A 162 -19.77 -4.16 -21.47
N ARG A 163 -18.70 -3.64 -22.06
CA ARG A 163 -17.96 -4.34 -23.12
C ARG A 163 -16.47 -4.43 -22.81
N LYS A 164 -15.90 -5.62 -23.02
CA LYS A 164 -14.44 -5.81 -22.96
C LYS A 164 -13.80 -5.20 -24.19
N ILE A 165 -12.99 -4.17 -24.00
CA ILE A 165 -12.32 -3.45 -25.09
C ILE A 165 -10.87 -3.90 -25.32
N SER A 166 -10.20 -4.42 -24.28
CA SER A 166 -8.81 -4.83 -24.40
C SER A 166 -8.43 -5.88 -23.35
N GLU A 167 -7.50 -6.75 -23.71
CA GLU A 167 -6.84 -7.69 -22.82
C GLU A 167 -5.36 -7.80 -23.20
N ARG A 168 -4.49 -7.54 -22.23
CA ARG A 168 -3.04 -7.35 -22.44
C ARG A 168 -2.24 -7.71 -21.20
N LYS A 169 -0.94 -7.86 -21.36
CA LYS A 169 0.04 -8.00 -20.27
C LYS A 169 0.89 -6.75 -20.15
N ALA A 170 0.96 -6.18 -18.95
CA ALA A 170 1.92 -5.13 -18.62
C ALA A 170 3.15 -5.75 -17.96
N VAL A 171 4.33 -5.39 -18.47
CA VAL A 171 5.63 -5.71 -17.89
C VAL A 171 6.30 -4.41 -17.46
N ILE A 172 6.47 -4.24 -16.15
CA ILE A 172 7.04 -3.04 -15.55
C ILE A 172 8.50 -3.33 -15.21
N THR A 173 9.38 -2.46 -15.69
CA THR A 173 10.83 -2.59 -15.57
C THR A 173 11.40 -1.31 -14.95
N VAL A 174 12.30 -1.43 -13.98
CA VAL A 174 12.99 -0.31 -13.32
C VAL A 174 14.48 -0.63 -13.28
N PHE A 175 15.36 0.32 -13.62
CA PHE A 175 16.79 0.06 -13.82
C PHE A 175 17.10 -1.11 -14.80
N GLY A 176 16.22 -1.38 -15.75
CA GLY A 176 16.36 -2.53 -16.67
C GLY A 176 15.98 -3.89 -16.08
N ALA A 177 15.67 -3.97 -14.78
CA ALA A 177 15.18 -5.18 -14.13
C ALA A 177 13.65 -5.21 -14.08
N ARG A 178 13.04 -6.37 -14.34
CA ARG A 178 11.57 -6.55 -14.26
C ARG A 178 11.15 -6.60 -12.80
N ILE A 179 10.32 -5.65 -12.40
CA ILE A 179 9.84 -5.55 -11.01
C ILE A 179 8.42 -6.10 -10.82
N LEU A 180 7.59 -6.04 -11.86
CA LEU A 180 6.19 -6.46 -11.79
C LEU A 180 5.71 -6.89 -13.18
N GLN A 181 4.88 -7.92 -13.22
CA GLN A 181 4.16 -8.35 -14.42
C GLN A 181 2.71 -8.60 -14.05
N THR A 182 1.78 -8.17 -14.90
CA THR A 182 0.35 -8.35 -14.65
C THR A 182 -0.42 -8.37 -15.96
N ASN A 183 -1.32 -9.33 -16.11
CA ASN A 183 -2.37 -9.24 -17.11
C ASN A 183 -3.44 -8.26 -16.64
N PHE A 184 -4.00 -7.51 -17.58
CA PHE A 184 -5.14 -6.64 -17.35
C PHE A 184 -6.20 -6.80 -18.44
N GLN A 185 -7.45 -6.68 -18.03
CA GLN A 185 -8.61 -6.56 -18.89
C GLN A 185 -9.26 -5.20 -18.67
N ILE A 186 -9.61 -4.54 -19.76
CA ILE A 186 -10.28 -3.25 -19.73
C ILE A 186 -11.71 -3.44 -20.23
N TYR A 187 -12.66 -3.01 -19.42
CA TYR A 187 -14.07 -2.97 -19.74
C TYR A 187 -14.54 -1.51 -19.74
N LEU A 188 -15.42 -1.18 -20.68
CA LEU A 188 -16.10 0.11 -20.76
C LEU A 188 -17.61 -0.11 -20.67
N ARG A 189 -18.25 0.68 -19.82
CA ARG A 189 -19.71 0.78 -19.75
C ARG A 189 -20.13 2.21 -20.04
N TYR A 190 -20.89 2.41 -21.12
CA TYR A 190 -21.36 3.74 -21.52
C TYR A 190 -22.51 4.19 -20.61
N LEU A 191 -22.40 5.39 -20.04
CA LEU A 191 -23.40 5.95 -19.12
C LEU A 191 -24.27 7.02 -19.77
N GLY A 192 -23.90 7.51 -20.94
CA GLY A 192 -24.56 8.62 -21.61
C GLY A 192 -23.64 9.83 -21.75
N MET A 193 -24.26 10.95 -22.12
CA MET A 193 -23.58 12.22 -22.33
C MET A 193 -23.62 13.08 -21.07
N ASP A 194 -22.49 13.72 -20.76
CA ASP A 194 -22.40 14.84 -19.82
C ASP A 194 -21.88 16.07 -20.57
N GLY A 195 -22.81 16.95 -20.98
CA GLY A 195 -22.51 18.07 -21.87
C GLY A 195 -21.94 17.60 -23.22
N ASN A 196 -20.69 17.96 -23.49
CA ASN A 196 -19.95 17.58 -24.71
C ASN A 196 -18.98 16.42 -24.50
N LYS A 197 -19.06 15.72 -23.36
CA LYS A 197 -18.22 14.57 -23.04
C LYS A 197 -19.06 13.32 -22.89
N ALA A 198 -18.57 12.22 -23.43
CA ALA A 198 -19.16 10.91 -23.23
C ALA A 198 -18.68 10.35 -21.88
N ARG A 199 -19.62 9.98 -21.02
CA ARG A 199 -19.32 9.45 -19.69
C ARG A 199 -19.33 7.93 -19.72
N PHE A 200 -18.32 7.32 -19.12
CA PHE A 200 -18.20 5.87 -19.00
C PHE A 200 -17.79 5.46 -17.60
N TYR A 201 -18.15 4.24 -17.23
CA TYR A 201 -17.34 3.50 -16.25
C TYR A 201 -16.26 2.71 -16.98
N LEU A 202 -15.01 2.95 -16.60
CA LEU A 202 -13.84 2.20 -17.02
C LEU A 202 -13.47 1.22 -15.91
N THR A 203 -13.70 -0.07 -16.14
CA THR A 203 -13.35 -1.11 -15.18
C THR A 203 -12.06 -1.81 -15.63
N VAL A 204 -11.04 -1.75 -14.78
CA VAL A 204 -9.74 -2.40 -15.00
C VAL A 204 -9.63 -3.59 -14.05
N LYS A 205 -9.65 -4.80 -14.63
CA LYS A 205 -9.43 -6.06 -13.90
C LYS A 205 -7.99 -6.51 -14.08
N ARG A 206 -7.33 -6.97 -13.02
CA ARG A 206 -5.88 -7.25 -12.98
C ARG A 206 -5.62 -8.60 -12.32
N SER A 207 -4.60 -9.30 -12.83
CA SER A 207 -4.16 -10.59 -12.28
C SER A 207 -3.35 -10.47 -10.99
N ASN A 208 -2.51 -9.43 -10.89
CA ASN A 208 -1.72 -9.12 -9.71
C ASN A 208 -2.12 -7.75 -9.16
N ASP A 209 -1.88 -7.53 -7.88
CA ASP A 209 -2.04 -6.23 -7.27
C ASP A 209 -0.99 -5.27 -7.87
N VAL A 210 -1.46 -4.12 -8.34
CA VAL A 210 -0.63 -3.12 -9.00
C VAL A 210 -0.76 -1.82 -8.23
N PRO A 211 0.37 -1.26 -7.77
CA PRO A 211 0.36 0.04 -7.10
C PRO A 211 -0.36 1.11 -7.92
N GLN A 212 -1.17 1.93 -7.25
CA GLN A 212 -2.03 2.93 -7.87
C GLN A 212 -1.27 3.88 -8.80
N PHE A 213 -0.06 4.31 -8.41
CA PHE A 213 0.76 5.23 -9.21
C PHE A 213 1.12 4.69 -10.60
N ILE A 214 1.15 3.35 -10.79
CA ILE A 214 1.37 2.73 -12.09
C ILE A 214 0.10 2.84 -12.94
N ILE A 215 -1.07 2.66 -12.32
CA ILE A 215 -2.37 2.79 -13.00
C ILE A 215 -2.59 4.22 -13.46
N ASP A 216 -2.30 5.20 -12.61
CA ASP A 216 -2.42 6.62 -12.93
C ASP A 216 -1.51 7.04 -14.10
N ARG A 217 -0.40 6.32 -14.32
CA ARG A 217 0.49 6.55 -15.48
C ARG A 217 -0.06 5.96 -16.78
N LEU A 218 -0.91 4.93 -16.69
CA LEU A 218 -1.57 4.31 -17.85
C LEU A 218 -2.82 5.07 -18.26
N LEU A 219 -3.47 5.74 -17.30
CA LEU A 219 -4.63 6.57 -17.54
C LEU A 219 -4.18 7.98 -17.97
N PRO A 220 -4.49 8.41 -19.20
CA PRO A 220 -4.19 9.76 -19.65
C PRO A 220 -4.87 10.80 -18.76
N PRO A 221 -4.24 11.94 -18.46
CA PRO A 221 -4.91 13.04 -17.76
C PRO A 221 -6.12 13.58 -18.54
N GLU A 222 -6.19 13.36 -19.85
CA GLU A 222 -7.24 13.87 -20.73
C GLU A 222 -8.64 13.28 -20.48
N ILE A 223 -8.77 12.10 -19.84
CA ILE A 223 -10.08 11.44 -19.63
C ILE A 223 -10.75 11.74 -18.28
N ASP A 224 -10.19 12.65 -17.46
CA ASP A 224 -10.69 12.98 -16.11
C ASP A 224 -11.14 11.73 -15.32
N ALA A 225 -10.21 10.78 -15.15
CA ALA A 225 -10.48 9.52 -14.47
C ALA A 225 -10.55 9.72 -12.96
N ARG A 226 -11.70 9.41 -12.38
CA ARG A 226 -11.91 9.46 -10.92
C ARG A 226 -12.32 8.10 -10.40
N PRO A 227 -11.82 7.65 -9.25
CA PRO A 227 -12.34 6.44 -8.61
C PRO A 227 -13.85 6.55 -8.43
N ALA A 228 -14.59 5.52 -8.88
CA ALA A 228 -16.04 5.43 -8.77
C ALA A 228 -16.48 4.71 -7.49
#